data_AF-A0A960F6L5-F1
#
_entry.id   AF-A0A960F6L5-F1
#
_cell.length_a   1.000
_cell.length_b   1.000
_cell.length_c   1.000
_cell.angle_alpha   90.00
_cell.angle_beta   90.00
_cell.angle_gamma   90.00
#
_symmetry.space_group_name_H-M   'P 1'
#
loop_
_entity.id
_entity.type
_entity.pdbx_description
1 polymer ?
#
loop_
_entity_poly.entity_id
_entity_poly.type
_entity_poly.pdbx_seq_one_letter_code
_entity_poly.pdbx_strand_id
1 'polypeptide(L)'
;GMIGVMTVAIVVAHWKVGFFIFKPNQGWEYCASIAVVAASVGVMGPGQWSLDHAVDIAFTGWSGGVTAVAVGLGGAMLQLAISYRPKESA
;
A
#
# COMPACT_ATOMS: atom_id res chain seq x y z
N GLY A 1 -5.10 -3.67 -2.94
CA GLY A 1 -4.35 -2.81 -3.88
C GLY A 1 -2.92 -2.62 -3.43
N MET A 2 -2.08 -1.97 -4.25
CA MET A 2 -0.63 -1.83 -4.00
C MET A 2 -0.29 -1.27 -2.62
N ILE A 3 -0.93 -0.17 -2.20
CA ILE A 3 -0.73 0.44 -0.87
C ILE A 3 -0.94 -0.60 0.23
N GLY A 4 -2.07 -1.32 0.20
CA GLY A 4 -2.37 -2.30 1.24
C GLY A 4 -1.38 -3.46 1.29
N VAL A 5 -0.99 -4.02 0.14
CA VAL A 5 0.00 -5.12 0.07
C VAL A 5 1.35 -4.65 0.61
N MET A 6 1.79 -3.44 0.23
CA MET A 6 3.03 -2.88 0.74
C MET A 6 2.95 -2.63 2.24
N THR A 7 1.85 -2.09 2.76
CA THR A 7 1.67 -1.90 4.22
C THR A 7 1.74 -3.22 4.98
N VAL A 8 1.09 -4.28 4.50
CA VAL A 8 1.18 -5.62 5.13
C VAL A 8 2.62 -6.13 5.09
N ALA A 9 3.31 -6.03 3.95
CA ALA A 9 4.71 -6.44 3.82
C ALA A 9 5.63 -5.69 4.80
N ILE A 10 5.43 -4.37 4.93
CA ILE A 10 6.14 -3.54 5.90
C ILE A 10 5.92 -4.08 7.31
N VAL A 11 4.66 -4.25 7.75
CA VAL A 11 4.34 -4.67 9.12
C VAL A 11 4.86 -6.08 9.44
N VAL A 12 4.68 -7.02 8.51
CA VAL A 12 4.93 -8.45 8.78
C VAL A 12 6.39 -8.83 8.60
N ALA A 13 7.07 -8.32 7.57
CA ALA A 13 8.39 -8.80 7.17
C ALA A 13 9.52 -7.80 7.45
N HIS A 14 9.28 -6.50 7.26
CA HIS A 14 10.38 -5.53 7.17
C HIS A 14 10.43 -4.51 8.33
N TRP A 15 9.38 -4.43 9.15
CA TRP A 15 9.26 -3.45 10.23
C TRP A 15 10.42 -3.53 11.22
N LYS A 16 10.81 -4.75 11.60
CA LYS A 16 11.90 -5.01 12.55
C LYS A 16 13.31 -4.91 11.92
N VAL A 17 13.43 -4.93 10.60
CA VAL A 17 14.73 -4.84 9.89
C VAL A 17 15.22 -3.39 9.84
N GLY A 18 14.30 -2.45 9.64
CA GLY A 18 14.56 -1.01 9.53
C GLY A 18 14.42 -0.50 8.10
N PHE A 19 14.93 0.71 7.85
CA PHE A 19 14.62 1.46 6.63
C PHE A 19 15.22 0.87 5.35
N PHE A 20 16.55 0.81 5.24
CA PHE A 20 17.22 0.54 3.96
C PHE A 20 17.05 -0.89 3.42
N ILE A 21 16.75 -1.00 2.12
CA ILE A 21 16.63 -2.29 1.42
C ILE A 21 17.93 -3.13 1.45
N PHE A 22 19.10 -2.50 1.57
CA PHE A 22 20.39 -3.20 1.56
C PHE A 22 20.74 -3.92 2.87
N LYS A 23 19.93 -3.77 3.93
CA LYS A 23 20.13 -4.53 5.17
C LYS A 23 19.91 -6.03 4.94
N PRO A 24 20.53 -6.92 5.75
CA PRO A 24 20.12 -8.31 5.82
C PRO A 24 18.61 -8.43 6.05
N ASN A 25 17.93 -9.28 5.29
CA ASN A 25 16.46 -9.43 5.27
C ASN A 25 15.66 -8.25 4.70
N GLN A 26 16.34 -7.26 4.09
CA GLN A 26 15.76 -6.12 3.36
C GLN A 26 14.89 -5.19 4.22
N GLY A 27 15.22 -3.90 4.23
CA GLY A 27 14.41 -2.89 4.91
C GLY A 27 13.13 -2.51 4.16
N TRP A 28 12.28 -1.73 4.83
CA TRP A 28 10.93 -1.39 4.35
C TRP A 28 10.87 -0.24 3.33
N GLU A 29 11.98 0.47 3.09
CA GLU A 29 12.08 1.65 2.20
C GLU A 29 11.46 1.40 0.82
N TYR A 30 11.76 0.26 0.20
CA TYR A 30 11.26 -0.05 -1.14
C TYR A 30 9.74 -0.26 -1.16
N CYS A 31 9.19 -0.94 -0.15
CA CYS A 31 7.75 -1.11 0.00
C CYS A 31 7.05 0.25 0.19
N ALA A 32 7.61 1.12 1.03
CA ALA A 32 7.06 2.47 1.22
C ALA A 32 7.15 3.30 -0.05
N SER A 33 8.23 3.19 -0.81
CA SER A 33 8.39 3.90 -2.09
C SER A 33 7.30 3.49 -3.09
N ILE A 34 7.02 2.19 -3.22
CA ILE A 34 5.94 1.68 -4.06
C ILE A 34 4.57 2.18 -3.57
N ALA A 35 4.33 2.19 -2.27
CA ALA A 35 3.09 2.71 -1.69
C ALA A 35 2.89 4.21 -1.99
N VAL A 36 3.95 5.01 -1.90
CA VAL A 36 3.94 6.44 -2.24
C VAL A 36 3.65 6.64 -3.72
N VAL A 37 4.31 5.90 -4.62
CA VAL A 37 4.02 5.97 -6.06
C VAL A 37 2.56 5.61 -6.34
N ALA A 38 2.02 4.56 -5.71
CA ALA A 38 0.62 4.20 -5.86
C ALA A 38 -0.33 5.30 -5.34
N ALA A 39 0.00 5.98 -4.24
CA ALA A 39 -0.76 7.13 -3.76
C ALA A 39 -0.72 8.31 -4.74
N SER A 40 0.45 8.59 -5.33
CA SER A 40 0.59 9.61 -6.38
C SER A 40 -0.25 9.29 -7.61
N VAL A 41 -0.35 8.01 -8.01
CA VAL A 41 -1.28 7.58 -9.07
C VAL A 41 -2.73 7.87 -8.69
N GLY A 42 -3.12 7.62 -7.43
CA GLY A 42 -4.43 8.01 -6.92
C GLY A 42 -4.70 9.51 -7.03
N VAL A 43 -3.68 10.36 -6.83
CA VAL A 43 -3.81 11.82 -7.00
C VAL A 43 -3.95 12.21 -8.48
N MET A 44 -3.22 11.56 -9.37
CA MET A 44 -3.35 11.80 -10.82
C MET A 44 -4.73 11.39 -11.35
N GLY A 45 -5.35 10.38 -10.72
CA GLY A 45 -6.66 9.89 -11.08
C GLY A 45 -6.64 8.85 -12.22
N PRO A 46 -7.82 8.46 -12.73
CA PRO A 46 -7.93 7.39 -13.72
C PRO A 46 -7.36 7.79 -15.08
N GLY A 47 -6.45 6.98 -15.60
CA GLY A 47 -5.88 7.15 -16.95
C GLY A 47 -6.84 6.71 -18.06
N GLN A 48 -6.54 7.09 -19.31
CA GLN A 48 -7.35 6.79 -20.50
C GLN A 48 -7.61 5.28 -20.71
N TRP A 49 -6.71 4.43 -20.22
CA TRP A 49 -6.82 2.96 -20.34
C TRP A 49 -7.35 2.30 -19.07
N SER A 50 -7.73 3.08 -18.05
CA SER A 50 -8.28 2.53 -16.81
C SER A 50 -9.72 2.08 -16.99
N LEU A 51 -10.13 1.07 -16.20
CA LEU A 51 -11.52 0.62 -16.18
C LEU A 51 -12.43 1.74 -15.66
N ASP A 52 -11.98 2.51 -14.66
CA ASP A 52 -12.69 3.66 -14.12
C ASP A 52 -13.04 4.67 -15.22
N HIS A 53 -12.11 4.94 -16.15
CA HIS A 53 -12.37 5.80 -17.30
C HIS A 53 -13.40 5.19 -18.27
N ALA A 54 -13.37 3.86 -18.48
CA ALA A 54 -14.33 3.18 -19.35
C ALA A 54 -15.77 3.18 -18.80
N VAL A 55 -15.94 3.33 -17.48
CA VAL A 55 -17.26 3.39 -16.82
C VAL A 55 -17.59 4.77 -16.21
N ASP A 56 -16.84 5.80 -16.60
CA ASP A 56 -17.03 7.21 -16.21
C ASP A 56 -16.99 7.47 -14.69
N ILE A 57 -16.13 6.75 -13.98
CA ILE A 57 -15.83 6.98 -12.56
C ILE A 57 -14.56 7.83 -12.47
N ALA A 58 -14.67 9.04 -11.89
CA ALA A 58 -13.55 9.96 -11.78
C ALA A 58 -13.32 10.44 -10.34
N PHE A 59 -12.25 9.92 -9.72
CA PHE A 59 -11.65 10.51 -8.52
C PHE A 59 -10.30 11.10 -8.90
N THR A 60 -10.18 12.43 -8.83
CA THR A 60 -8.99 13.17 -9.26
C THR A 60 -8.48 14.09 -8.17
N GLY A 61 -7.18 14.38 -8.19
CA GLY A 61 -6.53 15.21 -7.18
C GLY A 61 -6.57 14.58 -5.78
N TRP A 62 -6.72 15.41 -4.76
CA TRP A 62 -6.68 14.94 -3.37
C TRP A 62 -7.76 13.93 -3.01
N SER A 63 -8.95 13.98 -3.63
CA SER A 63 -10.02 13.02 -3.34
C SER A 63 -9.62 11.61 -3.77
N GLY A 64 -9.00 11.46 -4.94
CA GLY A 64 -8.45 10.18 -5.42
C GLY A 64 -7.29 9.69 -4.55
N GLY A 65 -6.36 10.58 -4.20
CA GLY A 65 -5.23 10.26 -3.32
C GLY A 65 -5.67 9.79 -1.93
N VAL A 66 -6.55 10.55 -1.27
CA VAL A 66 -7.08 10.20 0.06
C VAL A 66 -7.88 8.91 0.01
N THR A 67 -8.70 8.70 -1.02
CA THR A 67 -9.46 7.46 -1.18
C THR A 67 -8.53 6.26 -1.36
N ALA A 68 -7.51 6.37 -2.22
CA ALA A 68 -6.54 5.30 -2.45
C ALA A 68 -5.79 4.92 -1.16
N VAL A 69 -5.33 5.91 -0.40
CA VAL A 69 -4.62 5.69 0.87
C VAL A 69 -5.57 5.10 1.93
N ALA A 70 -6.77 5.66 2.10
CA ALA A 70 -7.73 5.19 3.09
C ALA A 70 -8.17 3.74 2.83
N VAL A 71 -8.55 3.41 1.59
CA VAL A 71 -8.93 2.06 1.21
C VAL A 71 -7.73 1.11 1.30
N GLY A 72 -6.54 1.56 0.89
CA GLY A 72 -5.31 0.76 0.97
C GLY A 72 -4.92 0.39 2.39
N LEU A 73 -4.81 1.38 3.28
CA LEU A 73 -4.49 1.19 4.69
C LEU A 73 -5.61 0.47 5.44
N GLY A 74 -6.86 0.82 5.18
CA GLY A 74 -8.03 0.15 5.74
C GLY A 74 -8.05 -1.34 5.39
N GLY A 75 -7.81 -1.68 4.13
CA GLY A 75 -7.69 -3.06 3.67
C GLY A 75 -6.51 -3.81 4.31
N ALA A 76 -5.35 -3.16 4.45
CA ALA A 76 -4.20 -3.75 5.15
C ALA A 76 -4.52 -4.04 6.62
N MET A 77 -5.11 -3.08 7.34
CA MET A 77 -5.51 -3.26 8.74
C MET A 77 -6.53 -4.38 8.89
N LEU A 78 -7.54 -4.44 8.01
CA LEU A 78 -8.54 -5.51 8.01
C LEU A 78 -7.88 -6.87 7.76
N GLN A 79 -7.00 -6.97 6.75
CA GLN A 79 -6.27 -8.19 6.43
C GLN A 79 -5.39 -8.66 7.61
N LEU A 80 -4.67 -7.74 8.24
CA LEU A 80 -3.88 -8.04 9.44
C LEU A 80 -4.79 -8.52 10.58
N ALA A 81 -5.89 -7.84 10.84
CA ALA A 81 -6.80 -8.20 11.92
C ALA A 81 -7.41 -9.60 11.76
N ILE A 82 -7.78 -10.00 10.54
CA ILE A 82 -8.46 -11.29 10.29
C ILE A 82 -7.50 -12.47 10.05
N SER A 83 -6.33 -12.22 9.47
CA SER A 83 -5.45 -13.28 8.96
C SER A 83 -4.09 -13.35 9.63
N TYR A 84 -3.61 -12.29 10.27
CA TYR A 84 -2.26 -12.27 10.83
C TYR A 84 -2.20 -13.07 12.14
N ARG A 85 -1.42 -14.16 12.12
CA ARG A 85 -1.19 -15.06 13.26
C ARG A 85 0.32 -15.12 13.54
N PRO A 86 0.91 -14.15 14.25
CA PRO A 86 2.31 -14.22 14.62
C PRO A 86 2.52 -15.43 15.53
N LYS A 87 3.47 -16.29 15.17
CA LYS A 87 3.97 -17.32 16.10
C LYS A 87 4.93 -16.63 17.06
N GLU A 88 4.82 -16.93 18.36
CA GLU A 88 5.88 -16.56 19.30
C GLU A 88 7.19 -17.16 18.78
N SER A 89 8.23 -16.32 18.75
CA SER A 89 9.57 -16.79 18.45
C SER A 89 10.01 -17.65 19.64
N ALA A 90 10.29 -18.93 19.37
CA ALA A 90 10.85 -19.87 20.35
C ALA A 90 12.22 -19.41 20.84
#